data_AF-A0AAU2S7U9-F1
#
_entry.id   AF-A0AAU2S7U9-F1
#
_cell.length_a   1.000
_cell.length_b   1.000
_cell.length_c   1.000
_cell.angle_alpha   90.00
_cell.angle_beta   90.00
_cell.angle_gamma   90.00
#
_symmetry.space_group_name_H-M   'P 1'
#
loop_
_entity.id
_entity.type
_entity.pdbx_description
1 polymer ?
#
loop_
_entity_poly.entity_id
_entity_poly.type
_entity_poly.pdbx_seq_one_letter_code
_entity_poly.pdbx_strand_id
1 'polypeptide(L)'
;MSASGGTKAIVAALAANLAIAASKFVAFLFSGSSSMLAESVHSLADSGNQGLLLLGGKKAQRVATPQHPFGYGRERYIYAFLVSIVLFSVGGMFAIYEGYEKIKHPHEIEHWYWPVGVLVFAIIAETFSFRTAIKESNVLRGRQSWKEFVRHAKAPELPVVLLEDLGALIGLVLALGGVGLALGTGDGVWDGIGTLCIGILLIAIALVLAVETKSLLLGESAGIEAVQKIEAAIVDGDVVTRVIHMRTLHLGPEELLVAAKIAVQHDDSATEVANAINAAEARIREAVPIARVIYLEPDIFSESDAAKGPDPEATPGGPAQHDAGH
;
A
#
# COMPACT_ATOMS: atom_id res chain seq x y z
N MET A 1 -16.24 -4.45 6.62
CA MET A 1 -15.52 -5.39 7.51
C MET A 1 -14.00 -5.48 7.24
N SER A 2 -13.36 -4.53 6.54
CA SER A 2 -11.93 -4.61 6.16
C SER A 2 -10.92 -4.10 7.22
N ALA A 3 -11.29 -3.09 8.02
CA ALA A 3 -10.37 -2.42 8.94
C ALA A 3 -9.75 -3.31 10.03
N SER A 4 -10.43 -4.40 10.42
CA SER A 4 -9.95 -5.30 11.48
C SER A 4 -8.91 -6.32 11.00
N GLY A 5 -8.89 -6.67 9.70
CA GLY A 5 -7.94 -7.64 9.14
C GLY A 5 -6.54 -7.05 8.99
N GLY A 6 -6.43 -5.87 8.37
CA GLY A 6 -5.15 -5.18 8.17
C GLY A 6 -4.46 -4.85 9.51
N THR A 7 -5.22 -4.32 10.48
CA THR A 7 -4.65 -3.99 11.81
C THR A 7 -4.10 -5.22 12.51
N LYS A 8 -4.79 -6.37 12.44
CA LYS A 8 -4.30 -7.63 13.04
C LYS A 8 -3.00 -8.12 12.39
N ALA A 9 -2.91 -8.07 11.06
CA ALA A 9 -1.71 -8.47 10.34
C ALA A 9 -0.52 -7.57 10.73
N ILE A 10 -0.71 -6.24 10.79
CA ILE A 10 0.35 -5.30 11.17
C ILE A 10 0.80 -5.53 12.62
N VAL A 11 -0.13 -5.78 13.55
CA VAL A 11 0.21 -6.08 14.95
C VAL A 11 0.95 -7.41 15.09
N ALA A 12 0.56 -8.44 14.33
CA ALA A 12 1.26 -9.72 14.30
C ALA A 12 2.69 -9.57 13.76
N ALA A 13 2.86 -8.85 12.64
CA ALA A 13 4.16 -8.54 12.06
C ALA A 13 5.03 -7.73 13.03
N LEU A 14 4.48 -6.70 13.69
CA LEU A 14 5.19 -5.93 14.71
C LEU A 14 5.67 -6.82 15.87
N ALA A 15 4.83 -7.73 16.37
CA ALA A 15 5.20 -8.64 17.45
C ALA A 15 6.31 -9.60 17.02
N ALA A 16 6.28 -10.10 15.78
CA ALA A 16 7.33 -10.94 15.22
C ALA A 16 8.66 -10.18 15.08
N ASN A 17 8.64 -8.98 14.49
CA ASN A 17 9.83 -8.14 14.30
C ASN A 17 10.47 -7.73 15.63
N LEU A 18 9.66 -7.39 16.63
CA LEU A 18 10.16 -7.10 17.98
C LEU A 18 10.77 -8.34 18.66
N ALA A 19 10.18 -9.52 18.46
CA ALA A 19 10.76 -10.77 18.99
C ALA A 19 12.11 -11.07 18.33
N ILE A 20 12.23 -10.90 17.01
CA ILE A 20 13.49 -11.05 16.27
C ILE A 20 14.53 -10.03 16.76
N ALA A 21 14.14 -8.76 16.90
CA ALA A 21 15.02 -7.70 17.40
C ALA A 21 15.54 -8.02 18.82
N ALA A 22 14.66 -8.51 19.70
CA ALA A 22 15.04 -8.94 21.05
C ALA A 22 16.00 -10.14 21.02
N SER A 23 15.75 -11.15 20.19
CA SER A 23 16.63 -12.31 20.04
C SER A 23 18.03 -11.92 19.54
N LYS A 24 18.11 -11.03 18.53
CA LYS A 24 19.36 -10.49 18.01
C LYS A 24 20.11 -9.70 19.10
N PHE A 25 19.40 -8.90 19.88
CA PHE A 25 20.02 -8.11 20.95
C PHE A 25 20.58 -8.99 22.07
N VAL A 26 19.86 -10.07 22.43
CA VAL A 26 20.38 -11.07 23.37
C VAL A 26 21.63 -11.76 22.82
N ALA A 27 21.64 -12.13 21.53
CA ALA A 27 22.81 -12.70 20.88
C ALA A 27 24.00 -11.71 20.89
N PHE A 28 23.76 -10.41 20.72
CA PHE A 28 24.78 -9.38 20.92
C PHE A 28 25.34 -9.39 22.34
N LEU A 29 24.50 -9.40 23.38
CA LEU A 29 24.97 -9.38 24.77
C LEU A 29 25.87 -10.56 25.11
N PHE A 30 25.61 -11.74 24.52
CA PHE A 30 26.45 -12.93 24.74
C PHE A 30 27.69 -12.99 23.85
N SER A 31 27.60 -12.53 22.61
CA SER A 31 28.71 -12.58 21.65
C SER A 31 29.68 -11.40 21.76
N GLY A 32 29.23 -10.26 22.30
CA GLY A 32 29.97 -9.00 22.27
C GLY A 32 30.15 -8.42 20.87
N SER A 33 29.51 -9.00 19.85
CA SER A 33 29.75 -8.67 18.44
C SER A 33 29.05 -7.38 18.03
N SER A 34 29.82 -6.39 17.58
CA SER A 34 29.29 -5.14 17.00
C SER A 34 28.35 -5.40 15.80
N SER A 35 28.60 -6.46 15.02
CA SER A 35 27.73 -6.90 13.93
C SER A 35 26.36 -7.35 14.44
N MET A 36 26.30 -8.08 15.56
CA MET A 36 25.00 -8.48 16.15
C MET A 36 24.22 -7.30 16.72
N LEU A 37 24.92 -6.26 17.22
CA LEU A 37 24.27 -5.02 17.63
C LEU A 37 23.66 -4.28 16.43
N ALA A 38 24.40 -4.16 15.33
CA ALA A 38 23.91 -3.53 14.09
C ALA A 38 22.67 -4.26 13.56
N GLU A 39 22.70 -5.59 13.53
CA GLU A 39 21.56 -6.45 13.17
C GLU A 39 20.33 -6.25 14.07
N SER A 40 20.54 -6.02 15.37
CA SER A 40 19.47 -5.75 16.33
C SER A 40 18.82 -4.40 16.09
N VAL A 41 19.64 -3.37 15.82
CA VAL A 41 19.18 -2.03 15.47
C VAL A 41 18.41 -2.05 14.14
N HIS A 42 18.83 -2.88 13.19
CA HIS A 42 18.12 -3.08 11.93
C HIS A 42 16.71 -3.63 12.16
N SER A 43 16.56 -4.75 12.86
CA SER A 43 15.23 -5.31 13.14
C SER A 43 14.34 -4.41 14.03
N LEU A 44 14.95 -3.54 14.85
CA LEU A 44 14.22 -2.49 15.55
C LEU A 44 13.73 -1.40 14.60
N ALA A 45 14.55 -1.00 13.62
CA ALA A 45 14.15 -0.06 12.57
C ALA A 45 13.01 -0.63 11.71
N ASP A 46 13.06 -1.92 11.38
CA ASP A 46 11.98 -2.63 10.66
C ASP A 46 10.67 -2.61 11.46
N SER A 47 10.74 -2.82 12.77
CA SER A 47 9.58 -2.66 13.67
C SER A 47 8.98 -1.24 13.62
N GLY A 48 9.80 -0.24 13.28
CA GLY A 48 9.38 1.13 13.02
C GLY A 48 8.42 1.25 11.83
N ASN A 49 8.53 0.39 10.81
CA ASN A 49 7.60 0.34 9.66
C ASN A 49 6.18 0.09 10.15
N GLN A 50 5.97 -1.00 10.91
CA GLN A 50 4.66 -1.33 11.44
C GLN A 50 4.16 -0.27 12.42
N GLY A 51 5.05 0.33 13.23
CA GLY A 51 4.72 1.45 14.10
C GLY A 51 4.16 2.66 13.34
N LEU A 52 4.79 3.02 12.21
CA LEU A 52 4.31 4.09 11.33
C LEU A 52 2.97 3.74 10.67
N LEU A 53 2.79 2.51 10.18
CA LEU A 53 1.52 2.07 9.59
C LEU A 53 0.37 2.12 10.61
N LEU A 54 0.61 1.67 11.85
CA LEU A 54 -0.37 1.77 12.94
C LEU A 54 -0.70 3.21 13.30
N LEU A 55 0.31 4.09 13.33
CA LEU A 55 0.11 5.52 13.57
C LEU A 55 -0.72 6.17 12.45
N GLY A 56 -0.44 5.83 11.19
CA GLY A 56 -1.22 6.27 10.03
C GLY A 56 -2.67 5.80 10.10
N GLY A 57 -2.90 4.52 10.43
CA GLY A 57 -4.23 3.98 10.66
C GLY A 57 -4.99 4.70 11.77
N LYS A 58 -4.33 5.00 12.89
CA LYS A 58 -4.92 5.76 14.00
C LYS A 58 -5.24 7.21 13.61
N LYS A 59 -4.33 7.88 12.89
CA LYS A 59 -4.55 9.26 12.42
C LYS A 59 -5.66 9.35 11.38
N ALA A 60 -5.82 8.33 10.55
CA ALA A 60 -6.87 8.30 9.53
C ALA A 60 -8.29 8.24 10.12
N GLN A 61 -8.44 7.80 11.36
CA GLN A 61 -9.73 7.76 12.07
C GLN A 61 -10.13 9.12 12.67
N ARG A 62 -9.31 10.18 12.49
CA ARG A 62 -9.65 11.52 12.97
C ARG A 62 -10.85 12.06 12.21
N VAL A 63 -11.74 12.73 12.96
CA VAL A 63 -12.92 13.39 12.42
C VAL A 63 -12.51 14.56 11.52
N ALA A 64 -13.30 14.82 10.48
CA ALA A 64 -13.12 15.95 9.59
C ALA A 64 -13.10 17.30 10.33
N THR A 65 -12.29 18.21 9.81
CA THR A 65 -12.14 19.58 10.32
C THR A 65 -12.44 20.57 9.19
N PRO A 66 -12.66 21.87 9.47
CA PRO A 66 -12.82 22.86 8.41
C PRO A 66 -11.63 22.92 7.44
N GLN A 67 -10.40 22.63 7.91
CA GLN A 67 -9.21 22.55 7.06
C GLN A 67 -9.15 21.25 6.24
N HIS A 68 -9.75 20.17 6.74
CA HIS A 68 -9.81 18.86 6.08
C HIS A 68 -11.27 18.35 6.05
N PRO A 69 -12.11 18.91 5.16
CA PRO A 69 -13.56 18.66 5.16
C PRO A 69 -13.93 17.20 4.81
N PHE A 70 -13.05 16.51 4.10
CA PHE A 70 -13.20 15.09 3.76
C PHE A 70 -12.54 14.14 4.78
N GLY A 71 -12.10 14.66 5.93
CA GLY A 71 -11.45 13.85 6.95
C GLY A 71 -9.98 13.53 6.65
N TYR A 72 -9.48 12.51 7.35
CA TYR A 72 -8.05 12.17 7.37
C TYR A 72 -7.74 10.79 6.78
N GLY A 73 -8.67 10.17 6.05
CA GLY A 73 -8.51 8.81 5.49
C GLY A 73 -7.19 8.59 4.73
N ARG A 74 -6.72 9.63 4.03
CA ARG A 74 -5.45 9.65 3.28
C ARG A 74 -4.19 9.54 4.12
N GLU A 75 -4.25 9.74 5.44
CA GLU A 75 -3.10 9.54 6.34
C GLU A 75 -2.51 8.13 6.18
N ARG A 76 -3.35 7.11 5.93
CA ARG A 76 -2.88 5.74 5.64
C ARG A 76 -1.93 5.69 4.43
N TYR A 77 -2.25 6.41 3.37
CA TYR A 77 -1.40 6.51 2.17
C TYR A 77 -0.10 7.26 2.46
N ILE A 78 -0.17 8.36 3.22
CA ILE A 78 0.99 9.18 3.57
C ILE A 78 1.98 8.35 4.38
N TYR A 79 1.50 7.65 5.41
CA TYR A 79 2.35 6.83 6.26
C TYR A 79 2.95 5.63 5.53
N ALA A 80 2.18 4.97 4.64
CA ALA A 80 2.73 3.92 3.79
C ALA A 80 3.81 4.43 2.83
N PHE A 81 3.62 5.63 2.26
CA PHE A 81 4.62 6.28 1.41
C PHE A 81 5.88 6.68 2.20
N LEU A 82 5.72 7.19 3.43
CA LEU A 82 6.85 7.48 4.32
C LEU A 82 7.66 6.22 4.65
N VAL A 83 7.00 5.10 4.95
CA VAL A 83 7.67 3.81 5.15
C VAL A 83 8.47 3.42 3.89
N SER A 84 7.84 3.52 2.72
CA SER A 84 8.43 3.15 1.43
C SER A 84 9.70 3.95 1.13
N ILE A 85 9.69 5.27 1.34
CA ILE A 85 10.82 6.13 1.01
C ILE A 85 11.84 6.18 2.14
N VAL A 86 11.41 6.43 3.37
CA VAL A 86 12.35 6.72 4.47
C VAL A 86 13.01 5.43 4.94
N LEU A 87 12.25 4.42 5.30
CA LEU A 87 12.81 3.26 5.98
C LEU A 87 13.52 2.31 5.01
N PHE A 88 12.90 1.98 3.88
CA PHE A 88 13.56 1.11 2.89
C PHE A 88 14.72 1.79 2.15
N SER A 89 14.62 3.08 1.80
CA SER A 89 15.73 3.73 1.09
C SER A 89 16.92 3.99 2.01
N VAL A 90 16.69 4.43 3.26
CA VAL A 90 17.78 4.63 4.22
C VAL A 90 18.40 3.29 4.61
N GLY A 91 17.59 2.27 4.88
CA GLY A 91 18.07 0.92 5.18
C GLY A 91 18.86 0.32 4.01
N GLY A 92 18.35 0.44 2.78
CA GLY A 92 19.03 -0.04 1.57
C GLY A 92 20.33 0.70 1.30
N MET A 93 20.37 2.02 1.47
CA MET A 93 21.58 2.81 1.28
C MET A 93 22.66 2.51 2.33
N PHE A 94 22.24 2.31 3.57
CA PHE A 94 23.13 1.86 4.64
C PHE A 94 23.72 0.47 4.33
N ALA A 95 22.90 -0.48 3.89
CA ALA A 95 23.38 -1.81 3.49
C ALA A 95 24.31 -1.79 2.28
N ILE A 96 24.06 -0.91 1.28
CA ILE A 96 24.99 -0.70 0.16
C ILE A 96 26.33 -0.17 0.67
N TYR A 97 26.31 0.82 1.56
CA TYR A 97 27.52 1.39 2.15
C TYR A 97 28.31 0.34 2.95
N GLU A 98 27.63 -0.43 3.81
CA GLU A 98 28.26 -1.49 4.60
C GLU A 98 28.82 -2.61 3.70
N GLY A 99 28.07 -3.02 2.68
CA GLY A 99 28.52 -4.01 1.70
C GLY A 99 29.77 -3.55 0.94
N TYR A 100 29.81 -2.28 0.54
CA TYR A 100 31.01 -1.68 -0.08
C TYR A 100 32.21 -1.69 0.86
N GLU A 101 32.03 -1.29 2.13
CA GLU A 101 33.10 -1.30 3.13
C GLU A 101 33.62 -2.71 3.41
N LYS A 102 32.73 -3.72 3.54
CA LYS A 102 33.12 -5.13 3.69
C LYS A 102 33.90 -5.69 2.49
N ILE A 103 33.57 -5.25 1.27
CA ILE A 103 34.31 -5.64 0.05
C ILE A 103 35.69 -4.99 0.03
N LYS A 104 35.77 -3.69 0.38
CA LYS A 104 37.02 -2.93 0.35
C LYS A 104 37.98 -3.33 1.47
N HIS A 105 37.42 -3.68 2.63
CA HIS A 105 38.15 -4.11 3.81
C HIS A 105 37.57 -5.45 4.29
N PRO A 106 37.91 -6.60 3.67
CA PRO A 106 37.38 -7.89 4.12
C PRO A 106 37.90 -8.23 5.52
N HIS A 107 37.00 -8.67 6.41
CA HIS A 107 37.36 -9.19 7.73
C HIS A 107 37.02 -10.68 7.77
N GLU A 108 37.81 -11.46 8.50
CA GLU A 108 37.45 -12.84 8.77
C GLU A 108 36.23 -12.90 9.70
N ILE A 109 35.31 -13.82 9.41
CA ILE A 109 34.11 -14.04 10.23
C ILE A 109 34.52 -14.87 11.45
N GLU A 110 34.97 -14.19 12.50
CA GLU A 110 35.19 -14.84 13.80
C GLU A 110 33.84 -15.27 14.41
N HIS A 111 33.82 -16.44 15.06
CA HIS A 111 32.62 -16.99 15.71
C HIS A 111 31.37 -17.10 14.80
N TRP A 112 31.55 -17.64 13.59
CA TRP A 112 30.51 -17.82 12.55
C TRP A 112 29.19 -18.44 13.02
N TYR A 113 29.21 -19.26 14.08
CA TYR A 113 28.03 -19.95 14.60
C TYR A 113 26.98 -18.99 15.18
N TRP A 114 27.38 -17.81 15.64
CA TRP A 114 26.45 -16.77 16.12
C TRP A 114 25.66 -16.15 14.96
N PRO A 115 26.29 -15.53 13.94
CA PRO A 115 25.58 -15.00 12.77
C PRO A 115 24.70 -16.05 12.08
N VAL A 116 25.23 -17.26 11.84
CA VAL A 116 24.48 -18.32 11.15
C VAL A 116 23.28 -18.79 11.99
N GLY A 117 23.45 -18.99 13.30
CA GLY A 117 22.35 -19.39 14.18
C GLY A 117 21.23 -18.35 14.23
N VAL A 118 21.60 -17.07 14.30
CA VAL A 118 20.65 -15.94 14.28
C VAL A 118 19.94 -15.85 12.93
N LEU A 119 20.66 -15.98 11.81
CA LEU A 119 20.06 -15.97 10.46
C LEU A 119 19.05 -17.10 10.28
N VAL A 120 19.38 -18.32 10.71
CA VAL A 120 18.45 -19.47 10.63
C VAL A 120 17.22 -19.23 11.50
N PHE A 121 17.38 -18.74 12.73
CA PHE A 121 16.26 -18.37 13.58
C PHE A 121 15.38 -17.29 12.95
N ALA A 122 16.00 -16.24 12.41
CA ALA A 122 15.31 -15.15 11.73
C ALA A 122 14.52 -15.66 10.51
N ILE A 123 15.11 -16.52 9.67
CA ILE A 123 14.41 -17.14 8.54
C ILE A 123 13.17 -17.91 9.00
N ILE A 124 13.28 -18.68 10.09
CA ILE A 124 12.14 -19.43 10.63
C ILE A 124 11.05 -18.47 11.13
N ALA A 125 11.42 -17.49 11.95
CA ALA A 125 10.49 -16.52 12.52
C ALA A 125 9.79 -15.70 11.42
N GLU A 126 10.56 -15.18 10.47
CA GLU A 126 10.08 -14.42 9.32
C GLU A 126 9.17 -15.28 8.43
N THR A 127 9.52 -16.55 8.21
CA THR A 127 8.65 -17.48 7.47
C THR A 127 7.29 -17.65 8.13
N PHE A 128 7.21 -17.68 9.47
CA PHE A 128 5.93 -17.71 10.18
C PHE A 128 5.16 -16.39 10.06
N SER A 129 5.84 -15.24 10.15
CA SER A 129 5.24 -13.92 9.92
C SER A 129 4.65 -13.82 8.51
N PHE A 130 5.47 -14.10 7.50
CA PHE A 130 5.08 -14.05 6.10
C PHE A 130 3.93 -15.00 5.77
N ARG A 131 3.93 -16.22 6.33
CA ARG A 131 2.80 -17.16 6.18
C ARG A 131 1.51 -16.60 6.77
N THR A 132 1.59 -15.90 7.89
CA THR A 132 0.43 -15.24 8.52
C THR A 132 -0.08 -14.10 7.66
N ALA A 133 0.81 -13.24 7.16
CA ALA A 133 0.48 -12.16 6.23
C ALA A 133 -0.16 -12.69 4.94
N ILE A 134 0.37 -13.78 4.37
CA ILE A 134 -0.21 -14.47 3.20
C ILE A 134 -1.61 -14.99 3.51
N LYS A 135 -1.81 -15.62 4.68
CA LYS A 135 -3.11 -16.19 5.06
C LYS A 135 -4.18 -15.10 5.18
N GLU A 136 -3.89 -14.00 5.88
CA GLU A 136 -4.80 -12.86 6.01
C GLU A 136 -5.05 -12.20 4.64
N SER A 137 -4.01 -12.06 3.82
CA SER A 137 -4.13 -11.46 2.48
C SER A 137 -4.93 -12.33 1.52
N ASN A 138 -4.84 -13.66 1.62
CA ASN A 138 -5.64 -14.58 0.79
C ASN A 138 -7.14 -14.49 1.06
N VAL A 139 -7.55 -14.15 2.29
CA VAL A 139 -8.96 -13.91 2.61
C VAL A 139 -9.50 -12.72 1.82
N LEU A 140 -8.67 -11.69 1.60
CA LEU A 140 -9.04 -10.47 0.87
C LEU A 140 -8.81 -10.59 -0.64
N ARG A 141 -7.75 -11.29 -1.06
CA ARG A 141 -7.37 -11.51 -2.47
C ARG A 141 -8.41 -12.32 -3.23
N GLY A 142 -9.08 -13.26 -2.55
CA GLY A 142 -10.04 -14.16 -3.18
C GLY A 142 -9.40 -14.92 -4.34
N ARG A 143 -9.87 -14.67 -5.57
CA ARG A 143 -9.40 -15.34 -6.80
C ARG A 143 -8.35 -14.55 -7.59
N GLN A 144 -8.02 -13.33 -7.18
CA GLN A 144 -7.06 -12.48 -7.91
C GLN A 144 -5.66 -13.06 -7.85
N SER A 145 -4.84 -12.80 -8.87
CA SER A 145 -3.40 -13.10 -8.81
C SER A 145 -2.71 -12.20 -7.77
N TRP A 146 -1.52 -12.58 -7.29
CA TRP A 146 -0.74 -11.75 -6.35
C TRP A 146 -0.37 -10.39 -6.95
N LYS A 147 -0.01 -10.37 -8.23
CA LYS A 147 0.34 -9.14 -8.95
C LYS A 147 -0.86 -8.20 -9.04
N GLU A 148 -2.04 -8.73 -9.34
CA GLU A 148 -3.27 -7.94 -9.36
C GLU A 148 -3.64 -7.45 -7.96
N PHE A 149 -3.52 -8.29 -6.95
CA PHE A 149 -3.82 -7.92 -5.57
C PHE A 149 -2.97 -6.74 -5.09
N VAL A 150 -1.65 -6.81 -5.29
CA VAL A 150 -0.72 -5.74 -4.88
C VAL A 150 -1.01 -4.44 -5.62
N ARG A 151 -1.24 -4.50 -6.95
CA ARG A 151 -1.48 -3.30 -7.78
C ARG A 151 -2.85 -2.67 -7.58
N HIS A 152 -3.89 -3.46 -7.29
CA HIS A 152 -5.26 -2.95 -7.15
C HIS A 152 -5.67 -2.75 -5.69
N ALA A 153 -4.80 -3.10 -4.73
CA ALA A 153 -5.07 -2.89 -3.32
C ALA A 153 -5.15 -1.40 -2.99
N LYS A 154 -6.37 -0.94 -2.68
CA LYS A 154 -6.63 0.43 -2.23
C LYS A 154 -6.22 0.66 -0.77
N ALA A 155 -5.88 -0.39 -0.04
CA ALA A 155 -5.32 -0.36 1.30
C ALA A 155 -3.83 -0.69 1.21
N PRO A 156 -2.92 0.24 1.52
CA PRO A 156 -1.49 0.06 1.26
C PRO A 156 -0.80 -0.87 2.28
N GLU A 157 -1.41 -1.12 3.43
CA GLU A 157 -0.71 -1.77 4.55
C GLU A 157 -0.36 -3.23 4.26
N LEU A 158 -1.30 -4.00 3.71
CA LEU A 158 -1.06 -5.41 3.43
C LEU A 158 -0.05 -5.61 2.30
N PRO A 159 -0.16 -4.92 1.15
CA PRO A 159 0.89 -4.96 0.12
C PRO A 159 2.27 -4.56 0.65
N VAL A 160 2.36 -3.51 1.48
CA VAL A 160 3.62 -3.07 2.09
C VAL A 160 4.21 -4.18 2.97
N VAL A 161 3.43 -4.72 3.91
CA VAL A 161 3.87 -5.80 4.81
C VAL A 161 4.28 -7.05 4.02
N LEU A 162 3.53 -7.45 2.99
CA LEU A 162 3.88 -8.62 2.18
C LEU A 162 5.20 -8.44 1.41
N LEU A 163 5.41 -7.25 0.83
CA LEU A 163 6.63 -6.96 0.08
C LEU A 163 7.83 -6.79 1.01
N GLU A 164 7.61 -6.25 2.21
CA GLU A 164 8.58 -6.18 3.31
C GLU A 164 9.03 -7.58 3.73
N ASP A 165 8.11 -8.42 4.20
CA ASP A 165 8.42 -9.77 4.69
C ASP A 165 9.06 -10.64 3.59
N LEU A 166 8.61 -10.51 2.34
CA LEU A 166 9.23 -11.17 1.20
C LEU A 166 10.66 -10.68 0.97
N GLY A 167 10.87 -9.36 1.02
CA GLY A 167 12.17 -8.73 0.91
C GLY A 167 13.12 -9.18 2.02
N ALA A 168 12.64 -9.21 3.25
CA ALA A 168 13.38 -9.68 4.41
C ALA A 168 13.79 -11.15 4.24
N LEU A 169 12.89 -12.04 3.82
CA LEU A 169 13.22 -13.44 3.56
C LEU A 169 14.28 -13.62 2.48
N ILE A 170 14.14 -12.92 1.34
CA ILE A 170 15.14 -12.96 0.27
C ILE A 170 16.47 -12.40 0.80
N GLY A 171 16.43 -11.30 1.54
CA GLY A 171 17.60 -10.67 2.13
C GLY A 171 18.33 -11.61 3.10
N LEU A 172 17.60 -12.32 3.97
CA LEU A 172 18.16 -13.32 4.89
C LEU A 172 18.80 -14.49 4.14
N VAL A 173 18.22 -14.95 3.02
CA VAL A 173 18.81 -15.99 2.18
C VAL A 173 20.09 -15.48 1.50
N LEU A 174 20.10 -14.24 1.02
CA LEU A 174 21.30 -13.60 0.46
C LEU A 174 22.41 -13.46 1.51
N ALA A 175 22.07 -13.05 2.73
CA ALA A 175 22.99 -12.94 3.85
C ALA A 175 23.60 -14.30 4.19
N LEU A 176 22.75 -15.33 4.35
CA LEU A 176 23.20 -16.68 4.67
C LEU A 176 24.08 -17.27 3.54
N GLY A 177 23.73 -16.99 2.28
CA GLY A 177 24.55 -17.36 1.13
C GLY A 177 25.91 -16.66 1.12
N GLY A 178 25.94 -15.35 1.39
CA GLY A 178 27.18 -14.56 1.47
C GLY A 178 28.11 -15.04 2.57
N VAL A 179 27.58 -15.21 3.79
CA VAL A 179 28.32 -15.78 4.93
C VAL A 179 28.78 -17.20 4.63
N GLY A 180 27.90 -18.05 4.07
CA GLY A 180 28.23 -19.43 3.74
C GLY A 180 29.35 -19.56 2.71
N LEU A 181 29.35 -18.71 1.68
CA LEU A 181 30.43 -18.65 0.70
C LEU A 181 31.72 -18.12 1.33
N ALA A 182 31.65 -17.09 2.17
CA ALA A 182 32.82 -16.55 2.86
C ALA A 182 33.52 -17.61 3.73
N LEU A 183 32.74 -18.42 4.44
CA LEU A 183 33.27 -19.55 5.23
C LEU A 183 33.83 -20.68 4.36
N GLY A 184 33.19 -20.96 3.22
CA GLY A 184 33.60 -22.02 2.31
C GLY A 184 34.87 -21.69 1.51
N THR A 185 35.05 -20.42 1.12
CA THR A 185 36.22 -19.97 0.36
C THR A 185 37.33 -19.38 1.23
N GLY A 186 37.02 -19.04 2.49
CA GLY A 186 37.92 -18.28 3.37
C GLY A 186 38.08 -16.82 2.97
N ASP A 187 37.13 -16.27 2.19
CA ASP A 187 37.20 -14.90 1.66
C ASP A 187 35.98 -14.08 2.11
N GLY A 188 36.22 -13.12 3.01
CA GLY A 188 35.18 -12.23 3.56
C GLY A 188 34.47 -11.34 2.53
N VAL A 189 35.00 -11.22 1.30
CA VAL A 189 34.36 -10.45 0.22
C VAL A 189 32.95 -10.96 -0.08
N TRP A 190 32.69 -12.27 0.06
CA TRP A 190 31.36 -12.84 -0.21
C TRP A 190 30.28 -12.37 0.77
N ASP A 191 30.63 -12.09 2.03
CA ASP A 191 29.71 -11.47 2.97
C ASP A 191 29.40 -10.02 2.56
N GLY A 192 30.40 -9.28 2.09
CA GLY A 192 30.21 -7.94 1.54
C GLY A 192 29.32 -7.92 0.29
N ILE A 193 29.50 -8.87 -0.63
CA ILE A 193 28.64 -9.03 -1.81
C ILE A 193 27.20 -9.37 -1.40
N GLY A 194 27.01 -10.30 -0.45
CA GLY A 194 25.69 -10.61 0.10
C GLY A 194 25.00 -9.36 0.67
N THR A 195 25.72 -8.60 1.50
CA THR A 195 25.27 -7.34 2.10
C THR A 195 24.89 -6.30 1.02
N LEU A 196 25.70 -6.15 -0.02
CA LEU A 196 25.43 -5.25 -1.14
C LEU A 196 24.16 -5.63 -1.92
N CYS A 197 23.96 -6.92 -2.18
CA CYS A 197 22.76 -7.45 -2.83
C CYS A 197 21.49 -7.17 -2.02
N ILE A 198 21.55 -7.28 -0.69
CA ILE A 198 20.45 -6.90 0.21
C ILE A 198 20.14 -5.42 0.06
N GLY A 199 21.16 -4.56 0.06
CA GLY A 199 20.95 -3.13 -0.12
C GLY A 199 20.26 -2.77 -1.45
N ILE A 200 20.68 -3.40 -2.56
CA ILE A 200 20.03 -3.23 -3.87
C ILE A 200 18.57 -3.72 -3.84
N LEU A 201 18.31 -4.86 -3.20
CA LEU A 201 16.96 -5.41 -3.03
C LEU A 201 16.05 -4.44 -2.28
N LEU A 202 16.52 -3.86 -1.16
CA LEU A 202 15.75 -2.90 -0.37
C LEU A 202 15.44 -1.63 -1.17
N ILE A 203 16.39 -1.10 -1.94
CA ILE A 203 16.14 0.04 -2.84
C ILE A 203 15.11 -0.32 -3.92
N ALA A 204 15.18 -1.52 -4.50
CA ALA A 204 14.20 -1.96 -5.50
C ALA A 204 12.79 -2.05 -4.90
N ILE A 205 12.66 -2.60 -3.69
CA ILE A 205 11.38 -2.67 -2.96
C ILE A 205 10.86 -1.26 -2.64
N ALA A 206 11.74 -0.36 -2.16
CA ALA A 206 11.40 1.04 -1.90
C ALA A 206 10.79 1.72 -3.13
N LEU A 207 11.42 1.54 -4.30
CA LEU A 207 10.96 2.13 -5.56
C LEU A 207 9.61 1.57 -6.01
N VAL A 208 9.42 0.26 -5.93
CA VAL A 208 8.14 -0.39 -6.26
C VAL A 208 7.04 0.15 -5.35
N LEU A 209 7.26 0.12 -4.02
CA LEU A 209 6.27 0.61 -3.07
C LEU A 209 5.97 2.10 -3.22
N ALA A 210 6.99 2.93 -3.48
CA ALA A 210 6.82 4.36 -3.68
C ALA A 210 5.98 4.67 -4.93
N VAL A 211 6.16 3.92 -6.03
CA VAL A 211 5.36 4.08 -7.25
C VAL A 211 3.90 3.70 -7.01
N GLU A 212 3.65 2.55 -6.37
CA GLU A 212 2.29 2.07 -6.11
C GLU A 212 1.57 2.99 -5.09
N THR A 213 2.23 3.41 -4.02
CA THR A 213 1.63 4.31 -3.01
C THR A 213 1.46 5.75 -3.50
N LYS A 214 2.31 6.23 -4.43
CA LYS A 214 2.14 7.55 -5.05
C LYS A 214 0.81 7.67 -5.78
N SER A 215 0.38 6.64 -6.51
CA SER A 215 -0.89 6.66 -7.24
C SER A 215 -2.07 6.84 -6.29
N LEU A 216 -2.07 6.13 -5.15
CA LEU A 216 -3.08 6.26 -4.09
C LEU A 216 -3.10 7.66 -3.46
N LEU A 217 -1.94 8.32 -3.34
CA LEU A 217 -1.84 9.70 -2.83
C LEU A 217 -2.40 10.74 -3.79
N LEU A 218 -2.15 10.57 -5.10
CA LEU A 218 -2.73 11.42 -6.14
C LEU A 218 -4.25 11.26 -6.19
N GLY A 219 -4.72 10.04 -5.88
CA GLY A 219 -6.12 9.70 -5.77
C GLY A 219 -6.57 8.91 -6.97
N GLU A 220 -6.87 7.63 -6.73
CA GLU A 220 -7.31 6.71 -7.76
C GLU A 220 -8.82 6.71 -7.90
N SER A 221 -9.31 6.40 -9.10
CA SER A 221 -10.72 6.13 -9.33
C SER A 221 -11.15 4.82 -8.67
N ALA A 222 -12.46 4.67 -8.52
CA ALA A 222 -13.07 3.39 -8.22
C ALA A 222 -12.74 2.37 -9.31
N GLY A 223 -12.72 1.08 -8.93
CA GLY A 223 -12.59 -0.01 -9.90
C GLY A 223 -13.81 -0.11 -10.82
N ILE A 224 -13.62 -0.72 -12.00
CA ILE A 224 -14.64 -0.83 -13.05
C ILE A 224 -15.95 -1.44 -12.52
N GLU A 225 -15.88 -2.48 -11.70
CA GLU A 225 -17.07 -3.11 -11.10
C GLU A 225 -17.86 -2.15 -10.21
N ALA A 226 -17.17 -1.31 -9.41
CA ALA A 226 -17.82 -0.32 -8.56
C ALA A 226 -18.42 0.81 -9.39
N VAL A 227 -17.72 1.27 -10.44
CA VAL A 227 -18.22 2.26 -11.41
C VAL A 227 -19.53 1.78 -12.03
N GLN A 228 -19.56 0.55 -12.57
CA GLN A 228 -20.76 -0.03 -13.18
C GLN A 228 -21.93 -0.17 -12.20
N LYS A 229 -21.65 -0.59 -10.95
CA LYS A 229 -22.65 -0.65 -9.89
C LYS A 229 -23.22 0.72 -9.54
N ILE A 230 -22.37 1.75 -9.50
CA ILE A 230 -22.81 3.14 -9.24
C ILE A 230 -23.66 3.64 -10.40
N GLU A 231 -23.22 3.45 -11.65
CA GLU A 231 -23.98 3.86 -12.85
C GLU A 231 -25.37 3.22 -12.89
N ALA A 232 -25.44 1.91 -12.63
CA ALA A 232 -26.71 1.19 -12.57
C ALA A 232 -27.59 1.64 -11.39
N ALA A 233 -26.99 2.00 -10.25
CA ALA A 233 -27.72 2.48 -9.09
C ALA A 233 -28.25 3.92 -9.25
N ILE A 234 -27.59 4.75 -10.06
CA ILE A 234 -28.02 6.14 -10.31
C ILE A 234 -29.32 6.15 -11.12
N VAL A 235 -29.39 5.38 -12.20
CA VAL A 235 -30.48 5.42 -13.17
C VAL A 235 -31.69 4.64 -12.66
N ASP A 236 -32.84 5.30 -12.47
CA ASP A 236 -34.12 4.64 -12.17
C ASP A 236 -35.01 4.46 -13.41
N GLY A 237 -34.65 5.10 -14.53
CA GLY A 237 -35.36 4.98 -15.79
C GLY A 237 -36.64 5.79 -15.87
N ASP A 238 -36.93 6.61 -14.86
CA ASP A 238 -38.08 7.52 -14.81
C ASP A 238 -37.59 8.97 -14.77
N VAL A 239 -37.24 9.49 -13.60
CA VAL A 239 -36.73 10.85 -13.41
C VAL A 239 -35.26 10.95 -13.82
N VAL A 240 -34.42 10.00 -13.41
CA VAL A 240 -33.00 9.98 -13.78
C VAL A 240 -32.81 9.01 -14.94
N THR A 241 -32.61 9.56 -16.12
CA THR A 241 -32.60 8.79 -17.38
C THR A 241 -31.22 8.24 -17.74
N ARG A 242 -30.14 8.94 -17.38
CA ARG A 242 -28.75 8.52 -17.62
C ARG A 242 -27.73 9.29 -16.79
N VAL A 243 -26.53 8.74 -16.70
CA VAL A 243 -25.33 9.45 -16.26
C VAL A 243 -24.70 10.17 -17.45
N ILE A 244 -24.44 11.48 -17.33
CA ILE A 244 -23.78 12.29 -18.37
C ILE A 244 -22.26 12.12 -18.26
N HIS A 245 -21.74 12.33 -17.05
CA HIS A 245 -20.36 12.01 -16.72
C HIS A 245 -20.23 11.70 -15.23
N MET A 246 -19.25 10.87 -14.87
CA MET A 246 -18.98 10.54 -13.49
C MET A 246 -17.47 10.52 -13.24
N ARG A 247 -17.06 11.09 -12.11
CA ARG A 247 -15.70 11.00 -11.58
C ARG A 247 -15.78 10.39 -10.20
N THR A 248 -14.88 9.47 -9.93
CA THR A 248 -14.75 8.83 -8.63
C THR A 248 -13.35 9.01 -8.10
N LEU A 249 -13.22 9.09 -6.78
CA LEU A 249 -11.95 9.37 -6.13
C LEU A 249 -11.91 8.70 -4.76
N HIS A 250 -10.89 7.88 -4.52
CA HIS A 250 -10.62 7.38 -3.18
C HIS A 250 -10.13 8.52 -2.27
N LEU A 251 -10.88 8.77 -1.19
CA LEU A 251 -10.50 9.65 -0.08
C LEU A 251 -9.78 8.86 1.03
N GLY A 252 -9.91 7.54 1.00
CA GLY A 252 -9.19 6.58 1.78
C GLY A 252 -9.51 5.16 1.29
N PRO A 253 -8.92 4.12 1.91
CA PRO A 253 -9.10 2.75 1.44
C PRO A 253 -10.57 2.28 1.47
N GLU A 254 -11.36 2.77 2.42
CA GLU A 254 -12.79 2.45 2.59
C GLU A 254 -13.71 3.66 2.38
N GLU A 255 -13.21 4.72 1.73
CA GLU A 255 -13.98 5.94 1.50
C GLU A 255 -13.81 6.42 0.06
N LEU A 256 -14.92 6.44 -0.65
CA LEU A 256 -15.04 6.82 -2.04
C LEU A 256 -15.90 8.07 -2.16
N LEU A 257 -15.40 9.03 -2.91
CA LEU A 257 -16.14 10.17 -3.42
C LEU A 257 -16.69 9.82 -4.81
N VAL A 258 -17.97 10.10 -5.01
CA VAL A 258 -18.67 10.00 -6.29
C VAL A 258 -19.18 11.38 -6.65
N ALA A 259 -18.68 11.94 -7.75
CA ALA A 259 -19.20 13.17 -8.33
C ALA A 259 -19.75 12.84 -9.71
N ALA A 260 -21.05 12.95 -9.90
CA ALA A 260 -21.69 12.60 -11.15
C ALA A 260 -22.64 13.70 -11.60
N LYS A 261 -22.68 13.92 -12.90
CA LYS A 261 -23.67 14.74 -13.57
C LYS A 261 -24.72 13.81 -14.18
N ILE A 262 -25.98 14.02 -13.84
CA ILE A 262 -27.08 13.12 -14.18
C ILE A 262 -28.12 13.83 -15.03
N ALA A 263 -28.68 13.11 -16.00
CA ALA A 263 -29.72 13.64 -16.87
C ALA A 263 -31.10 13.45 -16.23
N VAL A 264 -31.84 14.56 -16.11
CA VAL A 264 -33.24 14.57 -15.67
C VAL A 264 -34.17 14.97 -16.81
N GLN A 265 -35.48 14.76 -16.67
CA GLN A 265 -36.42 15.22 -17.70
C GLN A 265 -36.59 16.74 -17.63
N HIS A 266 -36.92 17.35 -18.77
CA HIS A 266 -37.08 18.80 -18.88
C HIS A 266 -38.26 19.33 -18.04
N ASP A 267 -39.29 18.52 -17.87
CA ASP A 267 -40.57 18.94 -17.28
C ASP A 267 -40.72 18.53 -15.81
N ASP A 268 -39.69 17.89 -15.23
CA ASP A 268 -39.70 17.50 -13.82
C ASP A 268 -39.62 18.74 -12.91
N SER A 269 -40.42 18.73 -11.84
CA SER A 269 -40.34 19.76 -10.81
C SER A 269 -39.07 19.64 -9.97
N ALA A 270 -38.64 20.75 -9.37
CA ALA A 270 -37.49 20.76 -8.46
C ALA A 270 -37.64 19.75 -7.30
N THR A 271 -38.87 19.49 -6.85
CA THR A 271 -39.15 18.49 -5.80
C THR A 271 -38.97 17.06 -6.31
N GLU A 272 -39.41 16.75 -7.52
CA GLU A 272 -39.21 15.43 -8.13
C GLU A 272 -37.72 15.15 -8.35
N VAL A 273 -36.98 16.11 -8.91
CA VAL A 273 -35.52 16.01 -9.09
C VAL A 273 -34.81 15.79 -7.74
N ALA A 274 -35.15 16.56 -6.70
CA ALA A 274 -34.53 16.41 -5.38
C ALA A 274 -34.82 15.03 -4.76
N ASN A 275 -36.05 14.53 -4.90
CA ASN A 275 -36.42 13.20 -4.42
C ASN A 275 -35.69 12.09 -5.17
N ALA A 276 -35.55 12.22 -6.49
CA ALA A 276 -34.82 11.27 -7.31
C ALA A 276 -33.32 11.25 -6.99
N ILE A 277 -32.71 12.41 -6.75
CA ILE A 277 -31.31 12.51 -6.26
C ILE A 277 -31.15 11.79 -4.91
N ASN A 278 -32.02 12.07 -3.94
CA ASN A 278 -31.95 11.41 -2.63
C ASN A 278 -32.12 9.88 -2.74
N ALA A 279 -33.02 9.42 -3.61
CA ALA A 279 -33.22 8.01 -3.88
C ALA A 279 -32.00 7.37 -4.56
N ALA A 280 -31.40 8.04 -5.54
CA ALA A 280 -30.18 7.60 -6.20
C ALA A 280 -29.01 7.49 -5.22
N GLU A 281 -28.82 8.49 -4.34
CA GLU A 281 -27.82 8.42 -3.28
C GLU A 281 -27.99 7.21 -2.36
N ALA A 282 -29.23 6.91 -1.97
CA ALA A 282 -29.54 5.73 -1.15
C ALA A 282 -29.18 4.43 -1.87
N ARG A 283 -29.57 4.28 -3.15
CA ARG A 283 -29.24 3.12 -3.99
C ARG A 283 -27.73 2.94 -4.17
N ILE A 284 -27.00 4.04 -4.38
CA ILE A 284 -25.53 4.02 -4.50
C ILE A 284 -24.89 3.52 -3.20
N ARG A 285 -25.34 3.99 -2.03
CA ARG A 285 -24.81 3.56 -0.73
C ARG A 285 -25.09 2.10 -0.44
N GLU A 286 -26.23 1.58 -0.90
CA GLU A 286 -26.56 0.17 -0.79
C GLU A 286 -25.68 -0.69 -1.71
N ALA A 287 -25.54 -0.29 -2.98
CA ALA A 287 -24.78 -1.03 -3.98
C ALA A 287 -23.25 -0.99 -3.73
N VAL A 288 -22.74 0.16 -3.27
CA VAL A 288 -21.32 0.40 -2.99
C VAL A 288 -21.18 1.10 -1.63
N PRO A 289 -21.11 0.33 -0.52
CA PRO A 289 -21.10 0.89 0.84
C PRO A 289 -19.94 1.85 1.18
N ILE A 290 -18.86 1.81 0.39
CA ILE A 290 -17.73 2.72 0.56
C ILE A 290 -17.96 4.09 -0.11
N ALA A 291 -19.01 4.28 -0.92
CA ALA A 291 -19.40 5.56 -1.50
C ALA A 291 -20.03 6.46 -0.41
N ARG A 292 -19.16 7.12 0.38
CA ARG A 292 -19.59 7.91 1.54
C ARG A 292 -19.90 9.35 1.17
N VAL A 293 -19.15 9.91 0.23
CA VAL A 293 -19.33 11.28 -0.26
C VAL A 293 -19.91 11.21 -1.66
N ILE A 294 -21.11 11.73 -1.86
CA ILE A 294 -21.82 11.67 -3.14
C ILE A 294 -22.27 13.09 -3.48
N TYR A 295 -21.99 13.52 -4.71
CA TYR A 295 -22.47 14.75 -5.30
C TYR A 295 -23.11 14.40 -6.64
N LEU A 296 -24.41 14.61 -6.75
CA LEU A 296 -25.16 14.44 -7.99
C LEU A 296 -25.62 15.82 -8.47
N GLU A 297 -25.14 16.23 -9.64
CA GLU A 297 -25.53 17.47 -10.30
C GLU A 297 -26.58 17.14 -11.39
N PRO A 298 -27.83 17.61 -11.26
CA PRO A 298 -28.84 17.41 -12.30
C PRO A 298 -28.60 18.36 -13.48
N ASP A 299 -28.80 17.85 -14.69
CA ASP A 299 -28.75 18.63 -15.94
C ASP A 299 -29.66 18.02 -17.01
N ILE A 300 -29.86 18.75 -18.10
CA ILE A 300 -30.60 18.31 -19.26
C ILE A 300 -29.60 17.80 -20.29
N PHE A 301 -29.77 16.54 -20.73
CA PHE A 301 -28.83 15.94 -21.68
C PHE A 301 -28.92 16.61 -23.06
N SER A 302 -27.78 17.02 -23.60
CA SER A 302 -27.63 17.59 -24.94
C SER A 302 -26.70 16.70 -25.77
N GLU A 303 -27.24 16.07 -26.82
CA GLU A 303 -26.44 15.28 -27.77
C GLU A 303 -25.36 16.12 -28.45
N SER A 304 -25.67 17.39 -28.75
CA SER A 304 -24.75 18.31 -29.40
C SER A 304 -23.55 18.68 -28.52
N ASP A 305 -23.73 18.78 -27.20
CA ASP A 305 -22.64 19.10 -26.27
C ASP A 305 -21.83 17.85 -25.94
N ALA A 306 -22.48 16.70 -25.82
CA ALA A 306 -21.79 15.42 -25.71
C ALA A 306 -20.86 15.17 -26.91
N ALA A 307 -21.29 15.52 -28.13
CA ALA A 307 -20.51 15.35 -29.35
C ALA A 307 -19.27 16.26 -29.44
N LYS A 308 -19.26 17.41 -28.75
CA LYS A 308 -18.08 18.30 -28.68
C LYS A 308 -16.97 17.70 -27.81
N GLY A 309 -17.34 16.82 -26.88
CA GLY A 309 -16.43 16.24 -25.88
C GLY A 309 -15.92 17.25 -24.85
N PRO A 310 -15.00 16.82 -23.96
CA PRO A 310 -14.50 17.66 -22.88
C PRO A 310 -13.69 18.85 -23.41
N ASP A 311 -13.94 20.03 -22.85
CA ASP A 311 -13.17 21.23 -23.15
C ASP A 311 -11.77 21.14 -22.49
N PRO A 312 -10.69 21.06 -23.28
CA PRO A 312 -9.33 20.94 -22.76
C PRO A 312 -8.82 22.24 -22.12
N GLU A 313 -9.38 23.40 -22.44
CA GLU A 313 -9.03 24.68 -21.79
C GLU A 313 -9.70 24.79 -20.41
N ALA A 314 -10.94 24.31 -20.28
CA ALA A 314 -11.65 24.28 -18.99
C ALA A 314 -11.14 23.18 -18.04
N THR A 315 -10.58 22.11 -18.58
CA THR A 315 -9.99 21.00 -17.79
C THR A 315 -8.62 20.58 -18.30
N PRO A 316 -7.56 21.34 -17.98
CA PRO A 316 -6.19 20.95 -18.31
C PRO A 316 -5.84 19.59 -17.68
N GLY A 317 -5.48 18.61 -18.50
CA GLY A 317 -5.22 17.24 -18.06
C GLY A 317 -6.48 16.42 -17.72
N GLY A 318 -7.66 16.87 -18.15
CA GLY A 318 -8.92 16.13 -18.04
C GLY A 318 -8.93 14.85 -18.87
N PRO A 319 -9.97 14.00 -18.71
CA PRO A 319 -10.09 12.76 -19.45
C PRO A 319 -10.07 13.04 -20.96
N ALA A 320 -9.22 12.33 -21.70
CA ALA A 320 -9.29 12.30 -23.16
C ALA A 320 -10.66 11.71 -23.56
N GLN A 321 -11.19 12.12 -24.73
CA GLN A 321 -12.36 11.46 -25.31
C GLN A 321 -12.07 9.96 -25.34
N HIS A 322 -12.86 9.17 -24.60
CA HIS A 322 -12.83 7.72 -24.77
C HIS A 322 -13.26 7.47 -26.22
N ASP A 323 -12.33 7.00 -27.06
CA ASP A 323 -12.70 6.39 -28.33
C ASP A 323 -13.69 5.27 -28.00
N ALA A 324 -14.94 5.46 -28.40
CA ALA A 324 -15.95 4.42 -28.46
C ALA A 324 -15.54 3.43 -29.57
N GLY A 325 -14.48 2.66 -29.31
CA GLY A 325 -13.92 1.68 -30.22
C GLY A 325 -14.07 0.28 -29.65
N HIS A 326 -15.20 -0.36 -30.00
CA HIS A 326 -15.49 -1.79 -30.07
C HIS A 326 -15.41 -2.67 -28.81
#